data_AF-A0A3N5UZY9-F1
#
_entry.id   AF-A0A3N5UZY9-F1
#
_cell.length_a   1.000
_cell.length_b   1.000
_cell.length_c   1.000
_cell.angle_alpha   90.00
_cell.angle_beta   90.00
_cell.angle_gamma   90.00
#
_symmetry.space_group_name_H-M   'P 1'
#
loop_
_entity.id
_entity.type
_entity.pdbx_description
1 polymer ?
#
loop_
_entity_poly.entity_id
_entity_poly.type
_entity_poly.pdbx_seq_one_letter_code
_entity_poly.pdbx_strand_id
1 'polypeptide(L)'
;MIITGVDVIISGLVSGIVATAVMTLTEIPSWRKWGLLGVFEWHENQLLSTRFFHIARNKINFKYIFFLHFLNGSLAGIAFTLILSILDIPFMWDYTLMLSVGYGFALWIATLVPIHKPITGHSLWNHKLGHLPSIASLMGHLIYGLVLGIVIMINY
;
A
#
# COMPACT_ATOMS: atom_id res chain seq x y z
N MET A 1 28.44 11.57 0.84
CA MET A 1 27.62 11.35 2.05
C MET A 1 27.70 9.86 2.36
N ILE A 2 28.02 9.46 3.59
CA ILE A 2 28.01 8.03 3.95
C ILE A 2 26.56 7.66 4.22
N ILE A 3 25.95 6.85 3.37
CA ILE A 3 24.60 6.32 3.60
C ILE A 3 24.72 5.24 4.66
N THR A 4 24.11 5.45 5.81
CA THR A 4 24.03 4.45 6.88
C THR A 4 22.76 3.62 6.76
N GLY A 5 22.71 2.46 7.41
CA GLY A 5 21.49 1.64 7.45
C GLY A 5 20.29 2.38 8.08
N VAL A 6 20.55 3.37 8.94
CA VAL A 6 19.50 4.23 9.53
C VAL A 6 18.90 5.15 8.47
N ASP A 7 19.72 5.72 7.59
CA ASP A 7 19.24 6.60 6.50
C ASP A 7 18.35 5.84 5.52
N VAL A 8 18.70 4.57 5.22
CA VAL A 8 17.87 3.67 4.40
C VAL A 8 16.49 3.47 5.01
N ILE A 9 16.42 3.16 6.30
CA ILE A 9 15.16 2.94 7.01
C ILE A 9 14.33 4.22 7.06
N ILE A 10 14.93 5.37 7.38
CA ILE A 10 14.22 6.64 7.48
C ILE A 10 13.68 7.04 6.10
N SER A 11 14.49 6.93 5.04
CA SER A 11 14.02 7.21 3.68
C SER A 11 12.87 6.27 3.30
N GLY A 12 12.98 4.97 3.59
CA GLY A 12 11.92 4.01 3.30
C GLY A 12 10.62 4.34 4.02
N LEU A 13 10.71 4.73 5.29
CA LEU A 13 9.58 5.16 6.10
C LEU A 13 8.89 6.40 5.51
N VAL A 14 9.66 7.47 5.24
CA VAL A 14 9.14 8.72 4.69
C VAL A 14 8.51 8.50 3.31
N SER A 15 9.22 7.79 2.42
CA SER A 15 8.71 7.50 1.08
C SER A 15 7.45 6.63 1.12
N GLY A 16 7.38 5.64 2.03
CA GLY A 16 6.20 4.82 2.26
C GLY A 16 5.00 5.65 2.72
N ILE A 17 5.17 6.54 3.70
CA ILE A 17 4.11 7.44 4.18
C ILE A 17 3.58 8.32 3.04
N VAL A 18 4.46 8.95 2.27
CA VAL A 18 4.07 9.82 1.16
C VAL A 18 3.34 9.03 0.08
N ALA A 19 3.87 7.87 -0.31
CA ALA A 19 3.25 7.00 -1.31
C ALA A 19 1.85 6.52 -0.86
N THR A 20 1.68 6.15 0.40
CA THR A 20 0.37 5.77 0.94
C THR A 20 -0.61 6.94 0.98
N ALA A 21 -0.15 8.14 1.32
CA ALA A 21 -1.00 9.33 1.27
C ALA A 21 -1.53 9.57 -0.16
N VAL A 22 -0.67 9.48 -1.17
CA VAL A 22 -1.09 9.65 -2.58
C VAL A 22 -2.04 8.51 -3.00
N MET A 23 -1.72 7.26 -2.68
CA MET A 23 -2.61 6.11 -2.93
C MET A 23 -4.00 6.33 -2.30
N THR A 24 -4.04 6.73 -1.02
CA THR A 24 -5.28 7.03 -0.30
C THR A 24 -6.13 8.06 -1.04
N LEU A 25 -5.52 9.13 -1.57
CA LEU A 25 -6.24 10.15 -2.33
C LEU A 25 -6.86 9.57 -3.62
N THR A 26 -6.16 8.66 -4.29
CA THR A 26 -6.65 8.00 -5.52
C THR A 26 -7.76 6.99 -5.27
N GLU A 27 -7.91 6.52 -4.03
CA GLU A 27 -8.96 5.58 -3.61
C GLU A 27 -10.27 6.28 -3.23
N ILE A 28 -10.24 7.59 -2.92
CA ILE A 28 -11.43 8.38 -2.57
C ILE A 28 -12.57 8.26 -3.61
N PRO A 29 -12.32 8.34 -4.93
CA PRO A 29 -13.37 8.12 -5.93
C PRO A 29 -14.03 6.73 -5.84
N SER A 30 -13.24 5.68 -5.63
CA SER A 30 -13.73 4.31 -5.45
C SER A 30 -14.58 4.19 -4.19
N TRP A 31 -14.12 4.78 -3.08
CA TRP A 31 -14.90 4.83 -1.84
C TRP A 31 -16.22 5.59 -2.00
N ARG A 32 -16.21 6.75 -2.68
CA ARG A 32 -17.43 7.51 -2.96
C ARG A 32 -18.43 6.74 -3.81
N LYS A 33 -17.96 5.93 -4.76
CA LYS A 33 -18.81 5.17 -5.68
C LYS A 33 -19.38 3.88 -5.06
N TRP A 34 -18.59 3.18 -4.26
CA TRP A 34 -18.89 1.79 -3.85
C TRP A 34 -18.81 1.56 -2.33
N GLY A 35 -18.50 2.60 -1.56
CA GLY A 35 -18.23 2.48 -0.12
C GLY A 35 -16.96 1.67 0.16
N LEU A 36 -16.86 1.12 1.37
CA LEU A 36 -15.71 0.29 1.77
C LEU A 36 -15.49 -0.92 0.85
N LEU A 37 -16.58 -1.51 0.33
CA LEU A 37 -16.48 -2.66 -0.57
C LEU A 37 -15.78 -2.35 -1.90
N GLY A 38 -15.63 -1.07 -2.24
CA GLY A 38 -14.90 -0.62 -3.42
C GLY A 38 -13.43 -0.31 -3.19
N VAL A 39 -12.96 -0.34 -1.94
CA VAL A 39 -11.55 -0.09 -1.58
C VAL A 39 -11.10 -1.23 -0.69
N PHE A 40 -10.46 -2.22 -1.31
CA PHE A 40 -10.20 -3.52 -0.69
C PHE A 40 -9.33 -3.41 0.56
N GLU A 41 -8.32 -2.58 0.50
CA GLU A 41 -7.36 -2.26 1.56
C GLU A 41 -8.09 -1.63 2.76
N TRP A 42 -9.03 -0.72 2.51
CA TRP A 42 -9.80 -0.08 3.59
C TRP A 42 -10.80 -1.05 4.21
N HIS A 43 -11.40 -1.92 3.39
CA HIS A 43 -12.31 -2.96 3.87
C HIS A 43 -11.59 -3.96 4.77
N GLU A 44 -10.42 -4.44 4.34
CA GLU A 44 -9.56 -5.32 5.13
C GLU A 44 -9.17 -4.66 6.43
N ASN A 45 -8.69 -3.42 6.38
CA ASN A 45 -8.28 -2.70 7.58
C ASN A 45 -9.44 -2.46 8.55
N GLN A 46 -10.65 -2.18 8.06
CA GLN A 46 -11.85 -2.08 8.92
C GLN A 46 -12.09 -3.41 9.66
N LEU A 47 -12.04 -4.54 8.95
CA LEU A 47 -12.30 -5.85 9.55
C LEU A 47 -11.19 -6.28 10.49
N LEU A 48 -9.92 -6.06 10.13
CA LEU A 48 -8.78 -6.26 11.03
C LEU A 48 -8.90 -5.41 12.29
N SER A 49 -9.35 -4.16 12.16
CA SER A 49 -9.55 -3.28 13.31
C SER A 49 -10.60 -3.82 14.28
N THR A 50 -11.67 -4.44 13.77
CA THR A 50 -12.66 -5.09 14.63
C THR A 50 -12.10 -6.32 15.36
N ARG A 51 -11.11 -7.02 14.77
CA ARG A 51 -10.46 -8.20 15.35
C ARG A 51 -9.36 -7.83 16.35
N PHE A 52 -8.50 -6.87 16.03
CA PHE A 52 -7.34 -6.51 16.86
C PHE A 52 -7.66 -5.46 17.93
N PHE A 53 -8.56 -4.52 17.64
CA PHE A 53 -8.88 -3.42 18.55
C PHE A 53 -10.30 -3.52 19.14
N HIS A 54 -10.98 -4.65 18.93
CA HIS A 54 -12.34 -4.92 19.45
C HIS A 54 -13.37 -3.82 19.13
N ILE A 55 -13.20 -3.16 17.98
CA ILE A 55 -14.09 -2.09 17.55
C ILE A 55 -15.44 -2.66 17.12
N ALA A 56 -16.52 -1.99 17.49
CA ALA A 56 -17.87 -2.37 17.09
C ALA A 56 -18.01 -2.38 15.56
N ARG A 57 -18.56 -3.46 15.00
CA ARG A 57 -18.73 -3.65 13.54
C ARG A 57 -19.77 -2.72 12.91
N ASN A 58 -20.62 -2.10 13.72
CA ASN A 58 -21.75 -1.28 13.24
C ASN A 58 -21.34 0.12 12.78
N LYS A 59 -20.08 0.53 12.95
CA LYS A 59 -19.57 1.83 12.51
C LYS A 59 -18.23 1.70 11.81
N ILE A 60 -18.08 2.45 10.71
CA ILE A 60 -16.81 2.62 10.02
C ILE A 60 -15.86 3.39 10.94
N ASN A 61 -14.65 2.87 11.13
CA ASN A 61 -13.66 3.50 11.99
C ASN A 61 -12.43 3.91 11.17
N PHE A 62 -12.53 5.09 10.56
CA PHE A 62 -11.46 5.65 9.72
C PHE A 62 -10.12 5.81 10.45
N LYS A 63 -10.13 6.06 11.76
CA LYS A 63 -8.90 6.16 12.55
C LYS A 63 -8.05 4.89 12.43
N TYR A 64 -8.65 3.72 12.65
CA TYR A 64 -7.90 2.46 12.58
C TYR A 64 -7.69 1.98 11.14
N ILE A 65 -8.64 2.27 10.22
CA ILE A 65 -8.45 2.00 8.79
C ILE A 65 -7.17 2.68 8.29
N PHE A 66 -7.05 3.99 8.52
CA PHE A 66 -5.89 4.74 8.06
C PHE A 66 -4.65 4.44 8.86
N PHE A 67 -4.75 4.19 10.18
CA PHE A 67 -3.60 3.74 10.95
C PHE A 67 -2.96 2.47 10.35
N LEU A 68 -3.76 1.44 10.07
CA LEU A 68 -3.25 0.20 9.46
C LEU A 68 -2.77 0.41 8.03
N HIS A 69 -3.42 1.28 7.26
CA HIS A 69 -3.04 1.56 5.87
C HIS A 69 -1.66 2.23 5.81
N PHE A 70 -1.46 3.28 6.61
CA PHE A 70 -0.16 3.96 6.72
C PHE A 70 0.90 3.09 7.36
N LEU A 71 0.56 2.23 8.33
CA LEU A 71 1.50 1.27 8.89
C LEU A 71 2.00 0.29 7.82
N ASN A 72 1.09 -0.33 7.07
CA ASN A 72 1.45 -1.28 6.01
C ASN A 72 2.29 -0.62 4.92
N GLY A 73 1.90 0.57 4.46
CA GLY A 73 2.67 1.32 3.47
C GLY A 73 4.04 1.75 3.97
N SER A 74 4.14 2.21 5.22
CA SER A 74 5.43 2.55 5.83
C SER A 74 6.36 1.33 5.87
N LEU A 75 5.86 0.18 6.32
CA LEU A 75 6.62 -1.07 6.36
C LEU A 75 7.03 -1.53 4.95
N ALA A 76 6.14 -1.36 3.96
CA ALA A 76 6.43 -1.69 2.58
C ALA A 76 7.52 -0.76 1.99
N GLY A 77 7.53 0.53 2.32
CA GLY A 77 8.59 1.47 1.91
C GLY A 77 9.95 1.17 2.53
N ILE A 78 9.97 0.84 3.83
CA ILE A 78 11.18 0.35 4.52
C ILE A 78 11.69 -0.94 3.85
N ALA A 79 10.81 -1.91 3.61
CA ALA A 79 11.19 -3.16 2.98
C ALA A 79 11.81 -2.94 1.58
N PHE A 80 11.24 -2.06 0.76
CA PHE A 80 11.77 -1.79 -0.58
C PHE A 80 13.16 -1.17 -0.54
N THR A 81 13.37 -0.14 0.28
CA THR A 81 14.69 0.51 0.41
C THR A 81 15.75 -0.43 0.97
N LEU A 82 15.39 -1.31 1.92
CA LEU A 82 16.28 -2.37 2.41
C LEU A 82 16.61 -3.38 1.31
N ILE A 83 15.64 -3.79 0.49
CA ILE A 83 15.88 -4.70 -0.64
C ILE A 83 16.89 -4.08 -1.63
N LEU A 84 16.71 -2.81 -2.00
CA LEU A 84 17.67 -2.12 -2.88
C LEU A 84 19.07 -2.07 -2.26
N SER A 85 19.17 -1.74 -0.98
CA SER A 85 20.44 -1.66 -0.26
C SER A 85 21.13 -3.02 -0.12
N ILE A 86 20.38 -4.10 0.16
CA ILE A 86 20.93 -5.46 0.31
C ILE A 86 21.41 -6.01 -1.04
N LEU A 87 20.71 -5.68 -2.12
CA LEU A 87 21.06 -6.10 -3.49
C LEU A 87 22.07 -5.17 -4.17
N ASP A 88 22.58 -4.15 -3.46
CA ASP A 88 23.51 -3.15 -3.98
C ASP A 88 23.00 -2.46 -5.26
N ILE A 89 21.68 -2.21 -5.33
CA ILE A 89 21.04 -1.50 -6.44
C ILE A 89 21.08 0.00 -6.13
N PRO A 90 21.72 0.83 -6.98
CA PRO A 90 21.78 2.27 -6.75
C PRO A 90 20.40 2.92 -6.77
N PHE A 91 20.10 3.80 -5.81
CA PHE A 91 18.81 4.48 -5.72
C PHE A 91 18.50 5.36 -6.94
N MET A 92 19.53 5.97 -7.56
CA MET A 92 19.42 6.88 -8.70
C MET A 92 19.51 6.20 -10.07
N TRP A 93 19.36 4.89 -10.12
CA TRP A 93 19.41 4.15 -11.38
C TRP A 93 18.09 4.27 -12.16
N ASP A 94 18.16 4.34 -13.50
CA ASP A 94 16.97 4.46 -14.37
C ASP A 94 15.96 3.33 -14.11
N TYR A 95 16.44 2.18 -13.64
CA TYR A 95 15.61 1.02 -13.32
C TYR A 95 14.90 1.12 -11.96
N THR A 96 15.25 2.05 -11.06
CA THR A 96 14.62 2.19 -9.74
C THR A 96 13.12 2.43 -9.85
N LEU A 97 12.68 3.29 -10.77
CA LEU A 97 11.25 3.54 -11.00
C LEU A 97 10.54 2.31 -11.54
N MET A 98 11.17 1.57 -12.46
CA MET A 98 10.61 0.34 -12.99
C MET A 98 10.47 -0.73 -11.89
N LEU A 99 11.51 -0.88 -11.06
CA LEU A 99 11.52 -1.79 -9.92
C LEU A 99 10.49 -1.39 -8.86
N SER A 100 10.29 -0.10 -8.60
CA SER A 100 9.34 0.39 -7.60
C SER A 100 7.89 0.20 -8.07
N VAL A 101 7.59 0.41 -9.36
CA VAL A 101 6.28 0.08 -9.95
C VAL A 101 6.04 -1.43 -9.93
N GLY A 102 7.04 -2.23 -10.29
CA GLY A 102 7.00 -3.70 -10.18
C GLY A 102 6.78 -4.16 -8.73
N TYR A 103 7.39 -3.47 -7.78
CA TYR A 103 7.15 -3.70 -6.35
C TYR A 103 5.72 -3.36 -5.93
N GLY A 104 5.14 -2.26 -6.44
CA GLY A 104 3.72 -1.96 -6.25
C GLY A 104 2.80 -3.08 -6.75
N PHE A 105 3.07 -3.61 -7.95
CA PHE A 105 2.37 -4.77 -8.49
C PHE A 105 2.53 -6.01 -7.61
N ALA A 106 3.75 -6.30 -7.15
CA ALA A 106 4.04 -7.43 -6.27
C ALA A 106 3.32 -7.30 -4.92
N LEU A 107 3.27 -6.09 -4.35
CA LEU A 107 2.49 -5.78 -3.15
C LEU A 107 1.02 -6.07 -3.38
N TRP A 108 0.43 -5.59 -4.48
CA TRP A 108 -0.98 -5.85 -4.79
C TRP A 108 -1.30 -7.36 -4.81
N ILE A 109 -0.43 -8.17 -5.42
CA ILE A 109 -0.57 -9.63 -5.38
C ILE A 109 -0.47 -10.14 -3.94
N ALA A 110 0.59 -9.76 -3.23
CA ALA A 110 0.89 -10.28 -1.90
C ALA A 110 -0.15 -9.90 -0.85
N THR A 111 -0.71 -8.69 -0.94
CA THR A 111 -1.65 -8.14 0.05
C THR A 111 -3.09 -8.48 -0.26
N LEU A 112 -3.46 -8.82 -1.50
CA LEU A 112 -4.88 -9.02 -1.83
C LEU A 112 -5.21 -10.42 -2.33
N VAL A 113 -4.36 -11.05 -3.15
CA VAL A 113 -4.66 -12.38 -3.69
C VAL A 113 -4.83 -13.42 -2.58
N PRO A 114 -3.90 -13.55 -1.60
CA PRO A 114 -4.05 -14.52 -0.54
C PRO A 114 -4.86 -14.00 0.66
N ILE A 115 -4.97 -12.67 0.86
CA ILE A 115 -5.47 -12.10 2.11
C ILE A 115 -6.91 -11.59 2.01
N HIS A 116 -7.31 -11.03 0.87
CA HIS A 116 -8.59 -10.32 0.74
C HIS A 116 -9.78 -11.20 1.10
N LYS A 117 -9.90 -12.37 0.45
CA LYS A 117 -11.01 -13.29 0.67
C LYS A 117 -11.04 -13.87 2.09
N PRO A 118 -9.92 -14.31 2.69
CA PRO A 118 -9.92 -14.74 4.09
C PRO A 118 -10.31 -13.67 5.12
N ILE A 119 -9.98 -12.40 4.87
CA ILE A 119 -10.35 -11.31 5.79
C ILE A 119 -11.80 -10.89 5.58
N THR A 120 -12.20 -10.64 4.33
CA THR A 120 -13.45 -9.96 4.00
C THR A 120 -14.60 -10.90 3.67
N GLY A 121 -14.31 -12.16 3.34
CA GLY A 121 -15.28 -13.10 2.78
C GLY A 121 -15.64 -12.82 1.31
N HIS A 122 -15.06 -11.80 0.68
CA HIS A 122 -15.32 -11.44 -0.71
C HIS A 122 -14.19 -11.88 -1.64
N SER A 123 -14.55 -12.39 -2.82
CA SER A 123 -13.56 -12.77 -3.83
C SER A 123 -12.97 -11.54 -4.50
N LEU A 124 -11.65 -11.55 -4.71
CA LEU A 124 -10.96 -10.54 -5.51
C LEU A 124 -11.45 -10.54 -6.97
N TRP A 125 -11.53 -11.74 -7.56
CA TRP A 125 -11.84 -11.94 -8.97
C TRP A 125 -13.34 -11.98 -9.25
N ASN A 126 -14.10 -12.66 -8.39
CA ASN A 126 -15.55 -12.79 -8.52
C ASN A 126 -16.26 -11.89 -7.52
N HIS A 127 -15.89 -10.61 -7.51
CA HIS A 127 -16.44 -9.63 -6.59
C HIS A 127 -17.86 -9.21 -7.01
N LYS A 128 -18.75 -8.96 -6.04
CA LYS A 128 -20.16 -8.59 -6.31
C LYS A 128 -20.33 -7.26 -7.04
N LEU A 129 -19.30 -6.41 -7.02
CA LEU A 129 -19.25 -5.13 -7.73
C LEU A 129 -18.54 -5.24 -9.10
N GLY A 130 -18.29 -6.47 -9.57
CA GLY A 130 -17.48 -6.75 -10.76
C GLY A 130 -15.98 -6.56 -10.51
N HIS A 131 -15.19 -6.51 -11.58
CA HIS A 131 -13.72 -6.43 -11.50
C HIS A 131 -13.18 -5.02 -11.22
N LEU A 132 -14.00 -3.98 -11.34
CA LEU A 132 -13.55 -2.59 -11.27
C LEU A 132 -12.88 -2.22 -9.94
N PRO A 133 -13.36 -2.64 -8.75
CA PRO A 133 -12.65 -2.38 -7.49
C PRO A 133 -11.27 -3.02 -7.45
N SER A 134 -11.12 -4.22 -8.01
CA SER A 134 -9.83 -4.91 -8.12
C SER A 134 -8.85 -4.14 -9.01
N ILE A 135 -9.34 -3.60 -10.13
CA ILE A 135 -8.55 -2.76 -11.03
C ILE A 135 -8.18 -1.44 -10.35
N ALA A 136 -9.11 -0.80 -9.64
CA ALA A 136 -8.85 0.44 -8.92
C ALA A 136 -7.79 0.25 -7.84
N SER A 137 -7.87 -0.84 -7.09
CA SER A 137 -6.87 -1.25 -6.11
C SER A 137 -5.50 -1.52 -6.74
N LEU A 138 -5.46 -2.22 -7.89
CA LEU A 138 -4.22 -2.42 -8.64
C LEU A 138 -3.60 -1.07 -9.07
N MET A 139 -4.41 -0.16 -9.62
CA MET A 139 -3.94 1.18 -9.99
C MET A 139 -3.41 1.95 -8.77
N GLY A 140 -4.08 1.86 -7.63
CA GLY A 140 -3.61 2.46 -6.38
C GLY A 140 -2.23 1.95 -5.97
N HIS A 141 -2.00 0.64 -6.07
CA HIS A 141 -0.70 0.03 -5.78
C HIS A 141 0.40 0.38 -6.80
N LEU A 142 0.06 0.50 -8.08
CA LEU A 142 1.02 0.98 -9.09
C LEU A 142 1.40 2.44 -8.84
N ILE A 143 0.44 3.28 -8.44
CA ILE A 143 0.68 4.67 -8.04
C ILE A 143 1.54 4.73 -6.77
N TYR A 144 1.25 3.88 -5.78
CA TYR A 144 2.09 3.73 -4.59
C TYR A 144 3.54 3.41 -4.99
N GLY A 145 3.77 2.40 -5.83
CA GLY A 145 5.09 2.03 -6.30
C GLY A 145 5.81 3.15 -7.06
N LEU A 146 5.10 3.86 -7.92
CA LEU A 146 5.64 5.01 -8.66
C LEU A 146 6.08 6.13 -7.71
N VAL A 147 5.18 6.57 -6.81
CA VAL A 147 5.47 7.65 -5.85
C VAL A 147 6.59 7.25 -4.90
N LEU A 148 6.60 6.00 -4.43
CA LEU A 148 7.65 5.46 -3.58
C LEU A 148 9.02 5.62 -4.25
N GLY A 149 9.16 5.20 -5.51
CA GLY A 149 10.39 5.33 -6.28
C GLY A 149 10.82 6.78 -6.48
N ILE A 150 9.88 7.66 -6.87
CA ILE A 150 10.15 9.10 -7.04
C ILE A 150 10.68 9.73 -5.74
N VAL A 151 10.02 9.48 -4.62
CA VAL A 151 10.43 10.10 -3.33
C VAL A 151 11.78 9.54 -2.88
N ILE A 152 12.06 8.25 -3.07
CA ILE A 152 13.38 7.68 -2.81
C ILE A 152 14.46 8.36 -3.65
N MET A 153 14.23 8.53 -4.96
CA MET A 153 15.19 9.20 -5.85
C MET A 153 15.41 10.68 -5.51
N ILE A 154 14.46 11.34 -4.84
CA ILE A 154 14.65 12.72 -4.39
C ILE A 154 15.47 12.77 -3.09
N ASN A 155 15.40 11.71 -2.27
CA ASN A 155 16.09 11.64 -0.98
C ASN A 155 17.56 11.21 -1.08
N TYR A 156 18.02 10.73 -2.25
CA TYR A 156 19.37 10.19 -2.49
C TYR A 156 20.04 10.83 -3.70
#